data_AF-A0A954MUX7-F1
#
_entry.id   AF-A0A954MUX7-F1
#
_cell.length_a   1.000
_cell.length_b   1.000
_cell.length_c   1.000
_cell.angle_alpha   90.00
_cell.angle_beta   90.00
_cell.angle_gamma   90.00
#
_symmetry.space_group_name_H-M   'P 1'
#
loop_
_entity.id
_entity.type
_entity.pdbx_description
1 polymer ?
#
loop_
_entity_poly.entity_id
_entity_poly.type
_entity_poly.pdbx_seq_one_letter_code
_entity_poly.pdbx_strand_id
1 'polypeptide(L)'
;MAEITAAAVRELRERTDLPMMDCKKALTEANGDQDLAVEILKRAGLKAIDKRKDNATSEGRIRVAVADDTSAAAMIELQCESAPVGKSEDFLNLGDQLAKQLLVGPGANTPEELLAQNSPDSGKPLADMLTDVVNKIREKIVLSRVVKVSGPAGAYAHHDGKTGVIIQAKGKAGAAELLRDVAMHVAAMRPKVTLPAELDQAEVETERNRLKEEAL
;
A
#
# COMPACT_ATOMS: atom_id res chain seq x y z
N MET A 1 -14.74 30.09 -27.15
CA MET A 1 -14.41 29.35 -25.91
C MET A 1 -15.43 29.76 -24.87
N ALA A 2 -16.08 28.80 -24.21
CA ALA A 2 -16.97 29.12 -23.10
C ALA A 2 -16.22 29.92 -22.03
N GLU A 3 -16.86 30.94 -21.46
CA GLU A 3 -16.27 31.71 -20.38
C GLU A 3 -16.22 30.84 -19.10
N ILE A 4 -15.02 30.37 -18.75
CA ILE A 4 -14.83 29.53 -17.55
C ILE A 4 -14.86 30.43 -16.32
N THR A 5 -15.97 30.38 -15.58
CA THR A 5 -16.15 31.19 -14.36
C THR A 5 -15.30 30.66 -13.21
N ALA A 6 -14.88 31.55 -12.31
CA ALA A 6 -14.12 31.16 -11.11
C ALA A 6 -14.92 30.20 -10.20
N ALA A 7 -16.25 30.34 -10.18
CA ALA A 7 -17.14 29.44 -9.44
C ALA A 7 -17.10 28.01 -10.00
N ALA A 8 -17.17 27.84 -11.33
CA ALA A 8 -17.08 26.51 -11.96
C ALA A 8 -15.74 25.83 -11.68
N VAL A 9 -14.63 26.58 -11.71
CA VAL A 9 -13.29 26.04 -11.36
C VAL A 9 -13.23 25.62 -9.90
N ARG A 10 -13.79 26.44 -9.00
CA ARG A 10 -13.84 26.12 -7.57
C ARG A 10 -14.67 24.86 -7.29
N GLU A 11 -15.83 24.73 -7.93
CA GLU A 11 -16.68 23.54 -7.82
C GLU A 11 -15.94 22.28 -8.28
N LEU A 12 -15.27 22.33 -9.44
CA LEU A 12 -14.49 21.19 -9.92
C LEU A 12 -13.35 20.84 -8.97
N ARG A 13 -12.69 21.85 -8.39
CA ARG A 13 -11.64 21.63 -7.39
C ARG A 13 -12.20 20.99 -6.13
N GLU A 14 -13.35 21.45 -5.63
CA GLU A 14 -13.97 20.85 -4.43
C GLU A 14 -14.39 19.39 -4.69
N ARG A 15 -14.79 19.05 -5.93
CA ARG A 15 -15.12 17.67 -6.34
C ARG A 15 -13.91 16.76 -6.51
N THR A 16 -12.79 17.29 -7.00
CA THR A 16 -11.63 16.48 -7.43
C THR A 16 -10.42 16.58 -6.51
N ASP A 17 -10.37 17.62 -5.68
CA ASP A 17 -9.24 18.00 -4.82
C ASP A 17 -7.92 18.18 -5.59
N LEU A 18 -8.00 18.55 -6.87
CA LEU A 18 -6.85 18.79 -7.72
C LEU A 18 -6.45 20.28 -7.76
N PRO A 19 -5.22 20.61 -8.18
CA PRO A 19 -4.77 22.00 -8.28
C PRO A 19 -5.72 22.87 -9.12
N MET A 20 -5.97 24.09 -8.66
CA MET A 20 -6.94 25.02 -9.28
C MET A 20 -6.69 25.24 -10.79
N MET A 21 -5.42 25.33 -11.18
CA MET A 21 -5.05 25.53 -12.58
C MET A 21 -5.29 24.30 -13.46
N ASP A 22 -5.18 23.10 -12.90
CA ASP A 22 -5.49 21.87 -13.63
C ASP A 22 -7.00 21.76 -13.84
N CYS A 23 -7.80 22.10 -12.82
CA CYS A 23 -9.26 22.21 -12.93
C CYS A 23 -9.66 23.24 -14.00
N LYS A 24 -9.04 24.42 -14.01
CA LYS A 24 -9.32 25.46 -15.01
C LYS A 24 -8.95 25.02 -16.43
N LYS A 25 -7.81 24.34 -16.60
CA LYS A 25 -7.38 23.79 -17.91
C LYS A 25 -8.35 22.73 -18.40
N ALA A 26 -8.74 21.79 -17.53
CA ALA A 26 -9.69 20.75 -17.86
C ALA A 26 -11.05 21.32 -18.25
N LEU A 27 -11.57 22.31 -17.51
CA LEU A 27 -12.80 23.01 -17.87
C LEU A 27 -12.70 23.76 -19.19
N THR A 28 -11.55 24.38 -19.47
CA THR A 28 -11.30 25.04 -20.76
C THR A 28 -11.37 24.04 -21.91
N GLU A 29 -10.71 22.88 -21.76
CA GLU A 29 -10.73 21.81 -22.77
C GLU A 29 -12.12 21.16 -22.90
N ALA A 30 -12.87 21.06 -21.80
CA ALA A 30 -14.24 20.57 -21.75
C ALA A 30 -15.30 21.60 -22.19
N ASN A 31 -14.90 22.81 -22.60
CA ASN A 31 -15.83 23.93 -22.88
C ASN A 31 -16.83 24.21 -21.73
N GLY A 32 -16.40 24.06 -20.48
CA GLY A 32 -17.19 24.30 -19.29
C GLY A 32 -18.01 23.10 -18.80
N ASP A 33 -17.98 21.97 -19.50
CA ASP A 33 -18.63 20.73 -19.04
C ASP A 33 -17.86 20.12 -17.86
N GLN A 34 -18.53 20.01 -16.72
CA GLN A 34 -17.94 19.52 -15.47
C GLN A 34 -17.57 18.04 -15.53
N ASP A 35 -18.44 17.20 -16.10
CA ASP A 35 -18.23 15.75 -16.09
C ASP A 35 -17.17 15.36 -17.12
N LEU A 36 -17.17 16.01 -18.28
CA LEU A 36 -16.08 15.88 -19.25
C LEU A 36 -14.75 16.39 -18.69
N ALA A 37 -14.76 17.47 -17.90
CA ALA A 37 -13.55 17.95 -17.22
C ALA A 37 -13.00 16.93 -16.22
N VAL A 38 -13.85 16.22 -15.47
CA VAL A 38 -13.44 15.11 -14.60
C VAL A 38 -12.77 13.99 -15.41
N GLU A 39 -13.34 13.60 -16.56
CA GLU A 39 -12.73 12.59 -17.43
C GLU A 39 -11.38 13.03 -18.01
N ILE A 40 -11.24 14.31 -18.35
CA ILE A 40 -9.95 14.89 -18.80
C ILE A 40 -8.92 14.81 -17.68
N LEU A 41 -9.29 15.18 -16.45
CA LEU A 41 -8.41 15.11 -15.29
C LEU A 41 -7.99 13.67 -14.99
N LYS A 42 -8.90 12.69 -15.10
CA LYS A 42 -8.60 11.27 -14.94
C LYS A 42 -7.59 10.79 -16.00
N ARG A 43 -7.81 11.13 -17.28
CA ARG A 43 -6.87 10.82 -18.36
C ARG A 43 -5.51 11.48 -18.16
N ALA A 44 -5.46 12.70 -17.62
CA ALA A 44 -4.22 13.36 -17.27
C ALA A 44 -3.46 12.64 -16.13
N GLY A 45 -4.17 12.09 -15.15
CA GLY A 45 -3.59 11.25 -14.09
C GLY A 45 -2.92 9.99 -14.64
N LEU A 46 -3.60 9.26 -15.53
CA LEU A 46 -3.03 8.07 -16.19
C LEU A 46 -1.76 8.42 -17.00
N LYS A 47 -1.77 9.54 -17.72
CA LYS A 47 -0.58 10.04 -18.42
C LYS A 47 0.55 10.42 -17.46
N ALA A 48 0.23 10.94 -16.27
CA ALA A 48 1.24 11.27 -15.26
C ALA A 48 1.90 10.01 -14.69
N ILE A 49 1.13 8.94 -14.48
CA ILE A 49 1.66 7.62 -14.09
C ILE A 49 2.63 7.12 -15.16
N ASP A 50 2.22 7.06 -16.43
CA ASP A 50 3.05 6.52 -17.51
C ASP A 50 4.35 7.34 -17.68
N LYS A 51 4.28 8.67 -17.60
CA LYS A 51 5.47 9.54 -17.66
C LYS A 51 6.48 9.32 -16.53
N ARG A 52 6.04 8.77 -15.41
CA ARG A 52 6.86 8.59 -14.21
C ARG A 52 7.23 7.14 -13.96
N LYS A 53 6.79 6.19 -14.80
CA LYS A 53 6.99 4.76 -14.56
C LYS A 53 8.46 4.35 -14.39
N ASP A 54 9.37 5.09 -15.00
CA ASP A 54 10.82 4.84 -14.93
C ASP A 54 11.50 5.51 -13.72
N ASN A 55 10.76 6.32 -12.94
CA ASN A 55 11.30 6.94 -11.73
C ASN A 55 11.59 5.86 -10.67
N ALA A 56 12.67 6.05 -9.91
CA ALA A 56 13.00 5.19 -8.78
C ALA A 56 12.08 5.46 -7.59
N THR A 57 11.63 4.40 -6.91
CA THR A 57 10.85 4.49 -5.67
C THR A 57 11.66 3.93 -4.52
N SER A 58 12.42 4.78 -3.84
CA SER A 58 13.26 4.40 -2.69
C SER A 58 12.57 4.60 -1.34
N GLU A 59 11.36 5.13 -1.34
CA GLU A 59 10.58 5.45 -0.14
C GLU A 59 9.24 4.72 -0.14
N GLY A 60 8.51 4.77 0.97
CA GLY A 60 7.26 4.02 1.13
C GLY A 60 6.93 3.56 2.54
N ARG A 61 5.82 2.83 2.64
CA ARG A 61 5.25 2.28 3.88
C ARG A 61 4.69 0.88 3.66
N ILE A 62 4.90 0.03 4.66
CA ILE A 62 4.15 -1.20 4.85
C ILE A 62 2.85 -0.87 5.60
N ARG A 63 1.71 -1.35 5.10
CA ARG A 63 0.42 -1.27 5.80
C ARG A 63 -0.11 -2.67 6.06
N VAL A 64 -0.73 -2.84 7.23
CA VAL A 64 -1.28 -4.12 7.68
C VAL A 64 -2.73 -3.94 8.10
N ALA A 65 -3.54 -4.98 7.91
CA ALA A 65 -4.90 -5.08 8.42
C ALA A 65 -5.10 -6.48 9.01
N VAL A 66 -5.76 -6.58 10.17
CA VAL A 66 -6.03 -7.85 10.86
C VAL A 66 -7.53 -7.91 11.13
N ALA A 67 -8.15 -9.07 10.91
CA ALA A 67 -9.55 -9.27 11.24
C ALA A 67 -9.78 -9.17 12.75
N ASP A 68 -10.92 -8.63 13.18
CA ASP A 68 -11.24 -8.43 14.60
C ASP A 68 -11.21 -9.74 15.40
N ASP A 69 -11.59 -10.84 14.77
CA ASP A 69 -11.57 -12.19 15.32
C ASP A 69 -10.23 -12.92 15.11
N THR A 70 -9.22 -12.23 14.58
CA THR A 70 -7.90 -12.74 14.19
C THR A 70 -7.91 -13.87 13.15
N SER A 71 -9.02 -14.06 12.42
CA SER A 71 -9.15 -15.14 11.44
C SER A 71 -8.39 -14.93 10.13
N ALA A 72 -7.84 -13.73 9.92
CA ALA A 72 -7.00 -13.40 8.79
C ALA A 72 -6.17 -12.14 9.06
N ALA A 73 -5.09 -11.99 8.32
CA ALA A 73 -4.33 -10.76 8.24
C ALA A 73 -3.93 -10.48 6.78
N ALA A 74 -3.75 -9.21 6.46
CA ALA A 74 -3.31 -8.72 5.16
C ALA A 74 -2.18 -7.71 5.35
N MET A 75 -1.25 -7.68 4.40
CA MET A 75 -0.14 -6.74 4.37
C MET A 75 0.13 -6.30 2.94
N ILE A 76 0.40 -5.01 2.77
CA ILE A 76 0.79 -4.43 1.48
C ILE A 76 2.05 -3.59 1.64
N GLU A 77 2.82 -3.49 0.57
CA GLU A 77 3.90 -2.51 0.44
C GLU A 77 3.52 -1.47 -0.61
N LEU A 78 3.37 -0.23 -0.15
CA LEU A 78 3.17 0.93 -1.02
C LEU A 78 4.47 1.74 -1.07
N GLN A 79 4.99 1.96 -2.26
CA GLN A 79 6.24 2.68 -2.51
C GLN A 79 5.98 4.04 -3.15
N CYS A 80 6.86 5.00 -2.90
CA CYS A 80 6.86 6.35 -3.47
C CYS A 80 8.29 6.84 -3.73
N GLU A 81 8.43 7.98 -4.40
CA GLU A 81 9.74 8.57 -4.70
C GLU A 81 10.37 9.19 -3.43
N SER A 82 9.57 9.90 -2.61
CA SER A 82 10.09 10.71 -1.51
C SER A 82 9.47 10.44 -0.13
N ALA A 83 10.25 10.70 0.92
CA ALA A 83 9.83 10.51 2.31
C ALA A 83 8.66 11.42 2.76
N PRO A 84 8.54 12.68 2.30
CA PRO A 84 7.36 13.50 2.57
C PRO A 84 6.06 12.87 2.05
N VAL A 85 6.10 12.29 0.84
CA VAL A 85 4.93 11.59 0.27
C VAL A 85 4.59 10.35 1.06
N GLY A 86 5.58 9.54 1.45
CA GLY A 86 5.35 8.37 2.31
C GLY A 86 4.79 8.68 3.71
N LYS A 87 4.69 9.95 4.10
CA LYS A 87 4.11 10.41 5.36
C LYS A 87 2.82 11.22 5.18
N SER A 88 2.39 11.49 3.94
CA SER A 88 1.20 12.30 3.69
C SER A 88 -0.07 11.51 4.00
N GLU A 89 -1.13 12.22 4.42
CA GLU A 89 -2.41 11.58 4.74
C GLU A 89 -3.01 10.86 3.53
N ASP A 90 -2.93 11.45 2.34
CA ASP A 90 -3.43 10.84 1.10
C ASP A 90 -2.77 9.47 0.83
N PHE A 91 -1.44 9.40 1.00
CA PHE A 91 -0.67 8.16 0.80
C PHE A 91 -0.99 7.11 1.86
N LEU A 92 -1.08 7.55 3.12
CA LEU A 92 -1.39 6.68 4.25
C LEU A 92 -2.80 6.10 4.11
N ASN A 93 -3.79 6.94 3.79
CA ASN A 93 -5.18 6.54 3.59
C ASN A 93 -5.34 5.57 2.41
N LEU A 94 -4.64 5.80 1.30
CA LEU A 94 -4.63 4.87 0.17
C LEU A 94 -4.09 3.49 0.59
N GLY A 95 -2.97 3.46 1.31
CA GLY A 95 -2.39 2.22 1.81
C GLY A 95 -3.32 1.46 2.77
N ASP A 96 -4.06 2.17 3.62
CA ASP A 96 -5.06 1.58 4.53
C ASP A 96 -6.24 0.98 3.75
N GLN A 97 -6.76 1.70 2.77
CA GLN A 97 -7.85 1.23 1.91
C GLN A 97 -7.44 -0.04 1.15
N LEU A 98 -6.21 -0.09 0.63
CA LEU A 98 -5.66 -1.26 -0.03
C LEU A 98 -5.53 -2.46 0.92
N ALA A 99 -4.92 -2.27 2.09
CA ALA A 99 -4.76 -3.33 3.08
C ALA A 99 -6.11 -3.86 3.61
N LYS A 100 -7.06 -2.95 3.86
CA LYS A 100 -8.41 -3.28 4.30
C LYS A 100 -9.16 -4.07 3.23
N GLN A 101 -9.13 -3.62 1.98
CA GLN A 101 -9.78 -4.34 0.88
C GLN A 101 -9.18 -5.74 0.68
N LEU A 102 -7.86 -5.85 0.76
CA LEU A 102 -7.18 -7.15 0.69
C LEU A 102 -7.66 -8.11 1.79
N LEU A 103 -7.87 -7.59 3.01
CA LEU A 103 -8.38 -8.35 4.14
C LEU A 103 -9.85 -8.76 3.97
N VAL A 104 -10.75 -7.82 3.72
CA VAL A 104 -12.22 -8.05 3.78
C VAL A 104 -12.82 -8.51 2.44
N GLY A 105 -12.12 -8.26 1.34
CA GLY A 105 -12.54 -8.64 0.00
C GLY A 105 -12.18 -10.09 -0.36
N PRO A 106 -12.29 -10.46 -1.64
CA PRO A 106 -11.99 -11.81 -2.13
C PRO A 106 -10.52 -12.23 -1.96
N GLY A 107 -9.64 -11.32 -1.53
CA GLY A 107 -8.19 -11.52 -1.51
C GLY A 107 -7.54 -11.18 -2.86
N ALA A 108 -6.22 -11.17 -2.90
CA ALA A 108 -5.41 -10.99 -4.10
C ALA A 108 -4.01 -11.56 -3.85
N ASN A 109 -3.43 -12.18 -4.88
CA ASN A 109 -2.07 -12.69 -4.89
C ASN A 109 -1.08 -11.72 -5.54
N THR A 110 -1.58 -10.77 -6.34
CA THR A 110 -0.76 -9.74 -6.98
C THR A 110 -1.30 -8.32 -6.75
N PRO A 111 -0.45 -7.28 -6.87
CA PRO A 111 -0.89 -5.89 -6.86
C PRO A 111 -2.00 -5.59 -7.88
N GLU A 112 -1.92 -6.15 -9.09
CA GLU A 112 -2.87 -5.93 -10.17
C GLU A 112 -4.25 -6.51 -9.82
N GLU A 113 -4.28 -7.71 -9.25
CA GLU A 113 -5.50 -8.35 -8.77
C GLU A 113 -6.18 -7.52 -7.66
N LEU A 114 -5.40 -6.89 -6.77
CA LEU A 114 -5.94 -6.01 -5.74
C LEU A 114 -6.45 -4.69 -6.35
N LEU A 115 -5.68 -4.07 -7.25
CA LEU A 115 -6.05 -2.79 -7.86
C LEU A 115 -7.30 -2.88 -8.74
N ALA A 116 -7.63 -4.07 -9.25
CA ALA A 116 -8.87 -4.34 -9.99
C ALA A 116 -10.13 -4.39 -9.10
N GLN A 117 -9.98 -4.40 -7.77
CA GLN A 117 -11.10 -4.43 -6.82
C GLN A 117 -11.55 -3.02 -6.43
N ASN A 118 -12.70 -2.96 -5.77
CA ASN A 118 -13.27 -1.71 -5.26
C ASN A 118 -12.95 -1.53 -3.77
N SER A 119 -12.73 -0.28 -3.35
CA SER A 119 -12.63 0.07 -1.93
C SER A 119 -13.92 -0.30 -1.19
N PRO A 120 -13.82 -0.91 0.00
CA PRO A 120 -14.99 -1.31 0.77
C PRO A 120 -15.73 -0.12 1.38
N ASP A 121 -15.06 1.03 1.52
CA ASP A 121 -15.64 2.24 2.12
C ASP A 121 -16.30 3.15 1.09
N SER A 122 -15.65 3.33 -0.06
CA SER A 122 -16.11 4.28 -1.09
C SER A 122 -16.82 3.60 -2.27
N GLY A 123 -16.66 2.28 -2.44
CA GLY A 123 -17.10 1.56 -3.64
C GLY A 123 -16.32 1.89 -4.91
N LYS A 124 -15.34 2.81 -4.84
CA LYS A 124 -14.53 3.25 -5.97
C LYS A 124 -13.46 2.19 -6.32
N PRO A 125 -13.13 1.96 -7.60
CA PRO A 125 -12.01 1.11 -7.98
C PRO A 125 -10.69 1.57 -7.33
N LEU A 126 -9.93 0.65 -6.76
CA LEU A 126 -8.65 0.94 -6.09
C LEU A 126 -7.62 1.53 -7.07
N ALA A 127 -7.60 1.07 -8.32
CA ALA A 127 -6.80 1.65 -9.38
C ALA A 127 -7.11 3.14 -9.62
N ASP A 128 -8.37 3.54 -9.51
CA ASP A 128 -8.76 4.94 -9.66
C ASP A 128 -8.29 5.76 -8.44
N MET A 129 -8.40 5.22 -7.23
CA MET A 129 -7.89 5.88 -6.02
C MET A 129 -6.38 6.09 -6.09
N LEU A 130 -5.62 5.09 -6.54
CA LEU A 130 -4.18 5.23 -6.79
C LEU A 130 -3.92 6.34 -7.81
N THR A 131 -4.68 6.37 -8.90
CA THR A 131 -4.56 7.38 -9.95
C THR A 131 -4.83 8.79 -9.43
N ASP A 132 -5.86 8.97 -8.60
CA ASP A 132 -6.17 10.27 -8.00
C ASP A 132 -5.02 10.77 -7.13
N VAL A 133 -4.48 9.90 -6.27
CA VAL A 133 -3.36 10.27 -5.39
C VAL A 133 -2.12 10.63 -6.20
N VAL A 134 -1.78 9.88 -7.25
CA VAL A 134 -0.68 10.24 -8.15
C VAL A 134 -0.95 11.56 -8.88
N ASN A 135 -2.20 11.80 -9.30
CA ASN A 135 -2.59 13.03 -9.97
C ASN A 135 -2.49 14.24 -9.02
N LYS A 136 -2.78 14.07 -7.74
CA LYS A 136 -2.67 15.10 -6.71
C LYS A 136 -1.22 15.36 -6.28
N ILE A 137 -0.47 14.29 -5.96
CA ILE A 137 0.88 14.36 -5.39
C ILE A 137 1.96 14.60 -6.46
N ARG A 138 1.75 14.10 -7.68
CA ARG A 138 2.70 14.17 -8.80
C ARG A 138 4.02 13.42 -8.56
N GLU A 139 3.99 12.33 -7.80
CA GLU A 139 5.07 11.35 -7.68
C GLU A 139 4.61 9.97 -8.13
N LYS A 140 5.54 9.11 -8.57
CA LYS A 140 5.31 7.69 -8.78
C LYS A 140 4.93 7.05 -7.46
N ILE A 141 3.78 6.39 -7.44
CA ILE A 141 3.33 5.54 -6.32
C ILE A 141 3.07 4.15 -6.88
N VAL A 142 3.61 3.13 -6.21
CA VAL A 142 3.51 1.74 -6.67
C VAL A 142 3.07 0.86 -5.53
N LEU A 143 2.00 0.08 -5.76
CA LEU A 143 1.71 -1.08 -4.93
C LEU A 143 2.68 -2.19 -5.35
N SER A 144 3.68 -2.48 -4.53
CA SER A 144 4.79 -3.38 -4.89
C SER A 144 4.51 -4.82 -4.50
N ARG A 145 3.98 -5.03 -3.29
CA ARG A 145 3.70 -6.37 -2.76
C ARG A 145 2.35 -6.39 -2.05
N VAL A 146 1.70 -7.54 -2.12
CA VAL A 146 0.48 -7.87 -1.37
C VAL A 146 0.65 -9.27 -0.80
N VAL A 147 0.14 -9.48 0.41
CA VAL A 147 0.03 -10.82 1.00
C VAL A 147 -1.15 -10.87 1.94
N LYS A 148 -1.88 -11.99 1.92
CA LYS A 148 -2.96 -12.29 2.84
C LYS A 148 -2.74 -13.69 3.41
N VAL A 149 -2.94 -13.85 4.71
CA VAL A 149 -2.94 -15.15 5.38
C VAL A 149 -4.29 -15.38 6.05
N SER A 150 -4.77 -16.62 6.01
CA SER A 150 -6.04 -17.03 6.60
C SER A 150 -5.81 -17.94 7.81
N GLY A 151 -6.76 -18.00 8.74
CA GLY A 151 -6.59 -18.65 10.04
C GLY A 151 -6.04 -17.68 11.10
N PRO A 152 -5.77 -18.17 12.33
CA PRO A 152 -5.26 -17.33 13.41
C PRO A 152 -4.03 -16.53 12.96
N ALA A 153 -4.16 -15.21 12.88
CA ALA A 153 -3.14 -14.36 12.28
C ALA A 153 -2.98 -13.05 13.04
N GLY A 154 -1.75 -12.55 13.04
CA GLY A 154 -1.40 -11.24 13.56
C GLY A 154 -0.47 -10.51 12.62
N ALA A 155 -0.39 -9.20 12.77
CA ALA A 155 0.51 -8.39 11.99
C ALA A 155 1.03 -7.20 12.80
N TYR A 156 2.19 -6.71 12.44
CA TYR A 156 2.81 -5.54 13.02
C TYR A 156 3.53 -4.75 11.94
N ALA A 157 3.16 -3.49 11.77
CA ALA A 157 3.98 -2.50 11.08
C ALA A 157 4.70 -1.68 12.15
N HIS A 158 6.03 -1.56 12.04
CA HIS A 158 6.80 -0.70 12.93
C HIS A 158 6.34 0.75 12.81
N HIS A 159 6.51 1.56 13.86
CA HIS A 159 5.98 2.92 13.92
C HIS A 159 6.43 3.83 12.77
N ASP A 160 7.61 3.57 12.18
CA ASP A 160 8.12 4.28 11.02
C ASP A 160 7.57 3.75 9.68
N GLY A 161 6.78 2.67 9.69
CA GLY A 161 6.21 1.98 8.54
C GLY A 161 7.23 1.34 7.59
N LYS A 162 8.52 1.24 7.97
CA LYS A 162 9.58 0.69 7.11
C LYS A 162 9.73 -0.82 7.22
N THR A 163 9.30 -1.38 8.34
CA THR A 163 9.30 -2.82 8.59
C THR A 163 7.86 -3.26 8.87
N GLY A 164 7.43 -4.35 8.23
CA GLY A 164 6.16 -4.99 8.56
C GLY A 164 6.32 -6.50 8.59
N VAL A 165 5.56 -7.12 9.49
CA VAL A 165 5.53 -8.55 9.73
C VAL A 165 4.08 -9.00 9.73
N ILE A 166 3.85 -10.15 9.09
CA ILE A 166 2.60 -10.91 9.17
C ILE A 166 2.94 -12.30 9.71
N ILE A 167 2.14 -12.80 10.65
CA ILE A 167 2.29 -14.15 11.20
C ILE A 167 0.99 -14.92 11.04
N GLN A 168 1.11 -16.21 10.78
CA GLN A 168 0.02 -17.17 10.78
C GLN A 168 0.35 -18.23 11.83
N ALA A 169 -0.59 -18.49 12.73
CA ALA A 169 -0.49 -19.50 13.77
C ALA A 169 -1.43 -20.67 13.50
N LYS A 170 -1.10 -21.82 14.10
CA LYS A 170 -2.00 -22.98 14.17
C LYS A 170 -2.60 -23.05 15.57
N GLY A 171 -3.87 -23.42 15.66
CA GLY A 171 -4.58 -23.57 16.94
C GLY A 171 -5.85 -22.72 17.02
N LYS A 172 -6.39 -22.53 18.22
CA LYS A 172 -7.52 -21.61 18.41
C LYS A 172 -7.01 -20.17 18.31
N ALA A 173 -7.77 -19.33 17.62
CA ALA A 173 -7.67 -17.88 17.76
C ALA A 173 -7.77 -17.53 19.25
N GLY A 174 -6.68 -17.02 19.82
CA GLY A 174 -6.56 -16.83 21.25
C GLY A 174 -5.40 -15.90 21.54
N ALA A 175 -5.74 -14.66 21.92
CA ALA A 175 -4.87 -13.51 22.19
C ALA A 175 -4.30 -12.83 20.94
N ALA A 176 -5.10 -11.94 20.34
CA ALA A 176 -4.66 -10.97 19.34
C ALA A 176 -3.39 -10.21 19.78
N GLU A 177 -3.30 -9.89 21.08
CA GLU A 177 -2.13 -9.28 21.70
C GLU A 177 -0.87 -10.16 21.57
N LEU A 178 -0.97 -11.46 21.88
CA LEU A 178 0.14 -12.40 21.73
C LEU A 178 0.61 -12.48 20.26
N LEU A 179 -0.33 -12.56 19.31
CA LEU A 179 0.03 -12.63 17.89
C LEU A 179 0.73 -11.33 17.43
N ARG A 180 0.29 -10.18 17.94
CA ARG A 180 0.95 -8.90 17.68
C ARG A 180 2.33 -8.83 18.32
N ASP A 181 2.50 -9.29 19.56
CA ASP A 181 3.77 -9.31 20.27
C ASP A 181 4.80 -10.22 19.59
N VAL A 182 4.38 -11.37 19.10
CA VAL A 182 5.24 -12.25 18.29
C VAL A 182 5.63 -11.57 16.98
N ALA A 183 4.70 -10.90 16.29
CA ALA A 183 5.03 -10.14 15.09
C ALA A 183 6.02 -9.00 15.37
N MET A 184 5.91 -8.32 16.52
CA MET A 184 6.86 -7.32 16.99
C MET A 184 8.25 -7.92 17.27
N HIS A 185 8.30 -9.08 17.93
CA HIS A 185 9.54 -9.81 18.17
C HIS A 185 10.24 -10.18 16.85
N VAL A 186 9.49 -10.70 15.88
CA VAL A 186 10.03 -11.03 14.55
C VAL A 186 10.56 -9.78 13.84
N ALA A 187 9.87 -8.64 13.94
CA ALA A 187 10.33 -7.39 13.34
C ALA A 187 11.68 -6.93 13.92
N ALA A 188 11.88 -7.12 15.22
CA ALA A 188 13.11 -6.76 15.92
C ALA A 188 14.25 -7.76 15.67
N MET A 189 13.97 -9.07 15.81
CA MET A 189 15.00 -10.12 15.79
C MET A 189 15.34 -10.63 14.38
N ARG A 190 14.45 -10.42 13.40
CA ARG A 190 14.59 -10.86 12.01
C ARG A 190 15.03 -12.33 11.88
N PRO A 191 14.32 -13.28 12.55
CA PRO A 191 14.67 -14.69 12.45
C PRO A 191 14.55 -15.16 11.00
N LYS A 192 15.50 -16.01 10.56
CA LYS A 192 15.47 -16.61 9.22
C LYS A 192 14.38 -17.68 9.07
N VAL A 193 14.05 -18.36 10.16
CA VAL A 193 13.15 -19.53 10.20
C VAL A 193 12.27 -19.49 11.44
N THR A 194 11.18 -20.26 11.45
CA THR A 194 10.27 -20.35 12.60
C THR A 194 10.74 -21.37 13.63
N LEU A 195 11.38 -22.45 13.18
CA LEU A 195 11.92 -23.51 14.03
C LEU A 195 13.39 -23.77 13.70
N PRO A 196 14.25 -24.10 14.69
CA PRO A 196 15.65 -24.43 14.43
C PRO A 196 15.87 -25.56 13.43
N ALA A 197 14.94 -26.52 13.36
CA ALA A 197 14.99 -27.65 12.42
C ALA A 197 14.79 -27.24 10.96
N GLU A 198 14.30 -26.03 10.69
CA GLU A 198 14.11 -25.48 9.34
C GLU A 198 15.38 -24.83 8.79
N LEU A 199 16.43 -24.68 9.60
CA LEU A 199 17.73 -24.20 9.13
C LEU A 199 18.34 -25.17 8.12
N ASP A 200 18.98 -24.63 7.08
CA ASP A 200 19.77 -25.42 6.14
C ASP A 200 20.90 -26.12 6.90
N GLN A 201 20.80 -27.45 7.00
CA GLN A 201 21.77 -28.25 7.75
C GLN A 201 23.16 -28.22 7.13
N ALA A 202 23.29 -27.94 5.83
CA ALA A 202 24.59 -27.75 5.19
C ALA A 202 25.24 -26.44 5.65
N GLU A 203 24.49 -25.33 5.73
CA GLU A 203 24.97 -24.06 6.28
C GLU A 203 25.38 -24.23 7.76
N VAL A 204 24.54 -24.92 8.54
CA VAL A 204 24.81 -25.20 9.96
C VAL A 204 26.09 -26.02 10.15
N GLU A 205 26.29 -27.08 9.37
CA GLU A 205 27.48 -27.92 9.49
C GLU A 205 28.75 -27.19 9.02
N THR A 206 28.64 -26.41 7.94
CA THR A 206 29.75 -25.56 7.46
C THR A 206 30.19 -24.61 8.57
N GLU A 207 29.24 -23.92 9.21
CA GLU A 207 29.55 -22.95 10.24
C GLU A 207 30.05 -23.59 11.54
N ARG A 208 29.52 -24.77 11.88
CA ARG A 208 30.03 -25.59 12.99
C ARG A 208 31.48 -26.00 12.78
N ASN A 209 31.87 -26.37 11.56
CA ASN A 209 33.25 -26.76 11.27
C ASN A 209 34.20 -25.56 11.29
N ARG A 210 33.78 -24.41 10.73
CA ARG A 210 34.52 -23.14 10.87
C ARG A 210 34.83 -22.82 12.35
N LEU A 211 33.82 -22.88 13.21
CA LEU A 211 33.98 -22.58 14.65
C LEU A 211 34.87 -23.60 15.40
N LYS A 212 34.90 -24.86 14.98
CA LYS A 212 35.83 -25.86 15.54
C LYS A 212 37.27 -25.54 15.16
N GLU A 213 37.52 -25.13 13.92
CA GLU A 213 38.86 -24.76 13.44
C GLU A 213 39.39 -23.52 14.16
N GLU A 214 38.54 -22.51 14.41
CA GLU A 214 38.93 -21.29 15.16
C GLU A 214 39.24 -21.54 16.63
N ALA A 215 38.73 -22.63 17.20
CA ALA A 215 38.95 -22.99 18.61
C ALA A 215 40.24 -23.78 18.86
N LEU A 216 40.93 -24.22 17.80
CA LEU A 216 42.21 -24.95 17.83
C LEU A 216 43.40 -23.99 17.74
#